data_AF-A0A1F2TNQ4-F1
#
_entry.id   AF-A0A1F2TNQ4-F1
#
_cell.length_a   1.000
_cell.length_b   1.000
_cell.length_c   1.000
_cell.angle_alpha   90.00
_cell.angle_beta   90.00
_cell.angle_gamma   90.00
#
_symmetry.space_group_name_H-M   'P 1'
#
loop_
_entity.id
_entity.type
_entity.pdbx_description
1 polymer ?
#
loop_
_entity_poly.entity_id
_entity_poly.type
_entity_poly.pdbx_seq_one_letter_code
_entity_poly.pdbx_strand_id
1 'polypeptide(L)'
;MTFAVILGLVVGKPLGITAAALAAVRLRLASLPEGVGWTALHGCAWLGGIGFTMSLFIAALAFDGTSLLDSAKVGILSGSIVSGVVGGLIVRRGTRAT
;
A
#
# COMPACT_ATOMS: atom_id res chain seq x y z
N MET A 1 8.79 -6.77 -15.67
CA MET A 1 8.86 -6.53 -14.21
C MET A 1 7.90 -5.46 -13.72
N THR A 2 7.77 -4.34 -14.42
CA THR A 2 6.94 -3.17 -14.03
C THR A 2 5.55 -3.53 -13.51
N PHE A 3 4.76 -4.32 -14.26
CA PHE A 3 3.40 -4.71 -13.86
C PHE A 3 3.36 -5.55 -12.58
N ALA A 4 4.32 -6.45 -12.38
CA ALA A 4 4.40 -7.29 -11.19
C ALA A 4 4.67 -6.43 -9.93
N VAL A 5 5.56 -5.44 -10.07
CA VAL A 5 5.85 -4.47 -9.01
C VAL A 5 4.63 -3.60 -8.69
N ILE A 6 3.95 -3.08 -9.72
CA ILE A 6 2.72 -2.30 -9.54
C ILE A 6 1.66 -3.12 -8.82
N LEU A 7 1.37 -4.34 -9.28
CA LEU A 7 0.40 -5.23 -8.64
C LEU A 7 0.80 -5.57 -7.20
N GLY A 8 2.08 -5.85 -6.94
CA GLY A 8 2.57 -6.13 -5.60
C GLY A 8 2.36 -4.97 -4.62
N LEU A 9 2.59 -3.74 -5.06
CA LEU A 9 2.41 -2.54 -4.23
C LEU A 9 0.94 -2.13 -4.11
N VAL A 10 0.20 -2.09 -5.21
CA VAL A 10 -1.16 -1.56 -5.28
C VAL A 10 -2.19 -2.57 -4.76
N VAL A 11 -1.97 -3.87 -4.95
CA VAL A 11 -2.91 -4.92 -4.51
C VAL A 11 -2.37 -5.64 -3.28
N GLY A 12 -1.09 -5.99 -3.27
CA GLY A 12 -0.49 -6.75 -2.17
C GLY A 12 -0.52 -6.00 -0.83
N LYS A 13 -0.11 -4.72 -0.79
CA LYS A 13 -0.08 -3.94 0.46
C LYS A 13 -1.48 -3.69 1.03
N PRO A 14 -2.47 -3.20 0.26
CA PRO A 14 -3.77 -2.87 0.84
C PRO A 14 -4.52 -4.12 1.29
N LEU A 15 -4.46 -5.21 0.53
CA LEU A 15 -5.05 -6.49 0.92
C LEU A 15 -4.36 -7.07 2.15
N GLY A 16 -3.03 -7.08 2.19
CA GLY A 16 -2.26 -7.62 3.32
C GLY A 16 -2.53 -6.86 4.62
N ILE A 17 -2.48 -5.53 4.58
CA ILE A 17 -2.72 -4.68 5.75
C ILE A 17 -4.18 -4.81 6.22
N THR A 18 -5.14 -4.75 5.29
CA THR A 18 -6.57 -4.84 5.64
C THR A 18 -6.91 -6.22 6.20
N ALA A 19 -6.39 -7.29 5.61
CA ALA A 19 -6.62 -8.66 6.09
C ALA A 19 -5.97 -8.91 7.45
N ALA A 20 -4.74 -8.43 7.67
CA ALA A 20 -4.07 -8.53 8.97
C ALA A 20 -4.82 -7.76 10.06
N ALA A 21 -5.29 -6.54 9.76
CA ALA A 21 -6.11 -5.76 10.68
C ALA A 21 -7.45 -6.45 10.97
N LEU A 22 -8.11 -7.00 9.94
CA LEU A 22 -9.34 -7.78 10.11
C LEU A 22 -9.13 -9.00 11.00
N ALA A 23 -8.02 -9.73 10.79
CA ALA A 23 -7.67 -10.86 11.63
C ALA A 23 -7.42 -10.44 13.08
N ALA A 24 -6.64 -9.38 13.31
CA ALA A 24 -6.36 -8.86 14.66
C ALA A 24 -7.63 -8.46 15.41
N VAL A 25 -8.56 -7.79 14.73
CA VAL A 25 -9.85 -7.38 15.31
C VAL A 25 -10.75 -8.58 15.57
N ARG A 26 -10.84 -9.53 14.63
CA ARG A 26 -11.64 -10.75 14.82
C ARG A 26 -11.11 -11.64 15.95
N LEU A 27 -9.80 -11.69 16.14
CA LEU A 27 -9.15 -12.41 17.22
C LEU A 27 -9.17 -11.64 18.55
N ARG A 28 -9.78 -10.45 18.60
CA ARG A 28 -9.84 -9.56 19.78
C ARG A 28 -8.45 -9.18 20.33
N LEU A 29 -7.42 -9.19 19.47
CA LEU A 29 -6.08 -8.73 19.79
C LEU A 29 -5.95 -7.20 19.68
N ALA A 30 -6.86 -6.56 18.93
CA ALA A 30 -6.92 -5.12 18.74
C ALA A 30 -8.37 -4.66 18.50
N SER A 31 -8.62 -3.37 18.69
CA SER A 31 -9.85 -2.68 18.33
C SER A 31 -9.54 -1.55 17.35
N LEU A 32 -10.54 -1.14 16.55
CA LEU A 32 -10.40 0.08 15.76
C LEU A 32 -10.41 1.30 16.71
N PRO A 33 -9.58 2.34 16.44
CA PRO A 33 -9.61 3.59 17.19
C PRO A 33 -10.97 4.29 17.11
N GLU A 34 -11.31 5.05 18.14
CA GLU A 34 -12.52 5.88 18.15
C GLU A 34 -12.51 6.87 16.96
N GLY A 35 -13.63 6.96 16.25
CA GLY A 35 -13.77 7.81 15.06
C GLY A 35 -13.14 7.25 13.78
N VAL A 36 -12.55 6.05 13.80
CA VAL A 36 -11.97 5.41 12.60
C VAL A 36 -12.83 4.24 12.14
N GLY A 37 -13.54 4.43 11.03
CA GLY A 37 -14.26 3.34 10.35
C GLY A 37 -13.36 2.46 9.47
N TRP A 38 -13.88 1.32 9.05
CA TRP A 38 -13.20 0.39 8.12
C TRP A 38 -12.78 1.06 6.80
N THR A 39 -13.54 2.03 6.31
CA THR A 39 -13.20 2.80 5.09
C THR A 39 -11.93 3.61 5.28
N ALA A 40 -11.77 4.28 6.43
CA ALA A 40 -10.58 5.05 6.73
C ALA A 40 -9.36 4.14 6.92
N LEU A 41 -9.53 3.02 7.62
CA LEU A 41 -8.49 1.99 7.77
C LEU A 41 -8.03 1.44 6.42
N HIS A 42 -8.97 1.09 5.54
CA HIS A 42 -8.65 0.62 4.20
C HIS A 42 -7.93 1.71 3.38
N GLY A 43 -8.37 2.96 3.48
CA GLY A 43 -7.65 4.10 2.88
C GLY A 43 -6.21 4.22 3.37
N CYS A 44 -5.96 4.04 4.68
CA CYS A 44 -4.61 3.99 5.24
C CYS A 44 -3.81 2.79 4.71
N ALA A 45 -4.44 1.63 4.51
CA ALA A 45 -3.80 0.46 3.91
C ALA A 45 -3.32 0.73 2.47
N TRP A 46 -4.08 1.51 1.69
CA TRP A 46 -3.66 2.02 0.38
C TRP A 46 -2.45 2.95 0.46
N LEU A 47 -2.43 3.87 1.43
CA LEU A 47 -1.27 4.75 1.65
C LEU A 47 -0.02 3.96 2.08
N GLY A 48 -0.20 2.86 2.81
CA GLY A 48 0.88 1.90 3.11
C GLY A 48 1.48 1.20 1.88
N GLY A 49 0.83 1.31 0.72
CA GLY A 49 1.33 0.87 -0.59
C GLY A 49 2.32 1.83 -1.25
N ILE A 50 2.61 2.99 -0.65
CA ILE A 50 3.63 3.93 -1.13
C ILE A 50 5.01 3.35 -0.80
N GLY A 51 5.62 2.71 -1.79
CA GLY A 51 6.89 1.99 -1.62
C GLY A 51 8.14 2.84 -1.79
N PHE A 52 8.05 4.00 -2.44
CA PHE A 52 9.14 4.90 -2.88
C PHE A 52 10.54 4.52 -2.38
N THR A 53 11.02 5.08 -1.27
CA THR A 53 12.41 4.97 -0.82
C THR A 53 12.81 3.54 -0.45
N MET A 54 11.98 2.82 0.31
CA MET A 54 12.31 1.46 0.75
C MET A 54 12.22 0.44 -0.40
N SER A 55 11.23 0.54 -1.28
CA SER A 55 11.11 -0.34 -2.42
C SER A 55 12.19 -0.07 -3.48
N LEU A 56 12.59 1.18 -3.69
CA LEU A 56 13.71 1.52 -4.59
C LEU A 56 15.02 0.94 -4.05
N PHE A 57 15.24 1.03 -2.73
CA PHE A 57 16.40 0.42 -2.09
C PHE A 57 16.41 -1.11 -2.25
N ILE A 58 15.30 -1.79 -1.98
CA ILE A 58 15.19 -3.24 -2.17
C ILE A 58 15.37 -3.63 -3.64
N ALA A 59 14.82 -2.86 -4.58
CA ALA A 59 15.00 -3.13 -6.00
C ALA A 59 16.45 -2.96 -6.44
N ALA A 60 17.16 -1.94 -5.92
CA ALA A 60 18.59 -1.76 -6.16
C ALA A 60 19.39 -2.96 -5.65
N LEU A 61 19.12 -3.44 -4.43
CA LEU A 61 19.80 -4.63 -3.89
C LEU A 61 19.47 -5.92 -4.66
N ALA A 62 18.25 -6.06 -5.16
CA ALA A 62 17.78 -7.29 -5.80
C ALA A 62 18.16 -7.41 -7.28
N PHE A 63 18.29 -6.28 -7.99
CA PHE A 63 18.43 -6.24 -9.45
C PHE A 63 19.65 -5.45 -9.92
N ASP A 64 20.62 -5.18 -9.05
CA ASP A 64 21.82 -4.43 -9.41
C ASP A 64 22.53 -5.00 -10.64
N GLY A 65 23.00 -4.14 -11.53
CA GLY A 65 23.65 -4.54 -12.79
C GLY A 65 22.75 -5.21 -13.84
N THR A 66 21.44 -5.33 -13.60
CA THR A 66 20.49 -5.92 -14.57
C THR A 66 19.60 -4.87 -15.24
N SER A 67 19.16 -5.14 -16.47
CA SER A 67 18.17 -4.30 -17.18
C SER A 67 16.78 -4.29 -16.52
N LEU A 68 16.54 -5.17 -15.54
CA LEU A 68 15.30 -5.23 -14.78
C LEU A 68 15.17 -4.10 -13.76
N LEU A 69 16.29 -3.52 -13.31
CA LEU A 69 16.29 -2.46 -12.30
C LEU A 69 15.49 -1.23 -12.76
N ASP A 70 15.69 -0.77 -13.99
CA ASP A 70 14.99 0.40 -14.51
C ASP A 70 13.49 0.14 -14.64
N SER A 71 13.11 -1.06 -15.11
CA SER A 71 11.71 -1.49 -15.14
C SER A 71 11.09 -1.55 -13.74
N ALA A 72 11.83 -2.00 -12.74
CA ALA A 72 11.38 -2.05 -11.35
C ALA A 72 11.20 -0.65 -10.76
N LYS A 73 12.14 0.27 -11.00
CA LYS A 73 12.03 1.69 -10.58
C LYS A 73 10.77 2.33 -11.14
N VAL A 74 10.50 2.18 -12.44
CA VAL A 74 9.28 2.70 -13.06
C VAL A 74 8.03 2.11 -12.42
N GLY A 75 8.03 0.80 -12.13
CA GLY A 75 6.92 0.12 -11.45
C GLY A 75 6.68 0.64 -10.03
N ILE A 76 7.75 0.89 -9.27
CA ILE A 76 7.66 1.43 -7.90
C ILE A 76 7.09 2.85 -7.92
N LEU A 77 7.59 3.70 -8.81
CA LEU A 77 7.16 5.09 -8.91
C LEU A 77 5.68 5.18 -9.33
N SER A 78 5.33 4.49 -10.41
CA SER A 78 3.95 4.45 -10.91
C SER A 78 2.98 3.84 -9.90
N GLY A 79 3.35 2.70 -9.28
CA GLY A 79 2.56 2.06 -8.23
C GLY A 79 2.38 2.96 -7.00
N SER A 80 3.43 3.67 -6.57
CA SER A 80 3.35 4.59 -5.44
C SER A 80 2.41 5.76 -5.69
N ILE A 81 2.40 6.32 -6.90
CA ILE A 81 1.47 7.39 -7.30
C ILE A 81 0.03 6.87 -7.26
N VAL A 82 -0.22 5.69 -7.86
CA VAL A 82 -1.56 5.07 -7.86
C VAL A 82 -2.03 4.82 -6.42
N SER A 83 -1.19 4.20 -5.59
CA SER A 83 -1.48 3.94 -4.18
C SER A 83 -1.78 5.22 -3.39
N GLY A 84 -0.99 6.28 -3.60
CA GLY A 84 -1.17 7.57 -2.94
C GLY A 84 -2.46 8.28 -3.36
N VAL A 85 -2.76 8.32 -4.66
CA VAL A 85 -3.98 8.96 -5.19
C VAL A 85 -5.22 8.21 -4.70
N VAL A 86 -5.25 6.89 -4.85
CA VAL A 86 -6.41 6.07 -4.45
C VAL A 86 -6.59 6.12 -2.93
N GLY A 87 -5.52 5.93 -2.15
CA GLY A 87 -5.56 6.02 -0.69
C GLY A 87 -6.05 7.38 -0.20
N GLY A 88 -5.54 8.48 -0.78
CA GLY A 88 -5.97 9.83 -0.44
C GLY A 88 -7.46 10.07 -0.74
N LEU A 89 -7.96 9.57 -1.86
CA LEU A 89 -9.39 9.66 -2.21
C LEU A 89 -10.28 8.85 -1.26
N ILE A 90 -9.85 7.64 -0.87
CA ILE A 90 -10.61 6.77 0.04
C ILE A 90 -10.64 7.37 1.45
N VAL A 91 -9.50 7.80 1.98
CA VAL A 91 -9.42 8.44 3.31
C VAL A 91 -10.32 9.68 3.36
N ARG A 92 -10.28 10.53 2.33
CA ARG A 92 -11.12 11.74 2.25
C ARG A 92 -12.63 11.44 2.21
N ARG A 93 -13.03 10.28 1.68
CA ARG A 93 -14.43 9.82 1.74
C ARG A 93 -14.77 9.23 3.10
N GLY A 94 -13.83 8.51 3.73
CA GLY A 94 -14.01 7.89 5.04
C GLY A 94 -14.12 8.89 6.19
N THR A 95 -13.40 10.01 6.14
CA THR A 95 -13.45 11.06 7.17
C THR A 95 -14.67 11.98 7.08
N ARG A 96 -15.41 11.96 5.97
CA ARG A 96 -16.66 12.73 5.82
C ARG A 96 -17.89 12.05 6.42
N ALA A 97 -17.78 10.78 6.81
CA ALA A 97 -18.90 9.96 7.26
C ALA A 97 -18.98 9.78 8.79
N THR A 98 -18.13 10.49 9.54
CA THR A 98 -18.06 10.49 11.01
C THR A 98 -18.32 11.88 11.56
#